data_AF-A0A3M0CV66-F1
#
_entry.id   AF-A0A3M0CV66-F1
#
_cell.length_a   1.000
_cell.length_b   1.000
_cell.length_c   1.000
_cell.angle_alpha   90.00
_cell.angle_beta   90.00
_cell.angle_gamma   90.00
#
_symmetry.space_group_name_H-M   'P 1'
#
loop_
_entity.id
_entity.type
_entity.pdbx_description
1 polymer ?
#
loop_
_entity_poly.entity_id
_entity_poly.type
_entity_poly.pdbx_seq_one_letter_code
_entity_poly.pdbx_strand_id
1 'polypeptide(L)'
;MADLPDANGGQRTVTEGYFEREVRLSRESTAAFLRDLADQIESEPRLTISTDEWKIPFEFDEPIEVEVEFVGETHRQLELELEFEWSPPEDELGVS
;
A
#
# COMPACT_ATOMS: atom_id res chain seq x y z
N MET A 1 -24.78 7.92 15.33
CA MET A 1 -24.82 6.47 15.55
C MET A 1 -24.42 5.87 14.22
N ALA A 2 -23.17 5.44 14.08
CA ALA A 2 -22.62 4.93 12.83
C ALA A 2 -22.37 3.43 13.00
N ASP A 3 -22.76 2.71 11.96
CA ASP A 3 -22.83 1.26 11.82
C ASP A 3 -21.53 0.57 12.25
N LEU A 4 -21.62 -0.41 13.16
CA LEU A 4 -20.49 -1.25 13.56
C LEU A 4 -20.55 -2.51 12.70
N PRO A 5 -19.50 -2.85 11.93
CA PRO A 5 -19.52 -4.05 11.11
C PRO A 5 -19.57 -5.31 11.98
N ASP A 6 -20.29 -6.29 11.45
CA ASP A 6 -20.64 -7.57 12.05
C ASP A 6 -19.48 -8.31 12.73
N ALA A 7 -19.80 -8.92 13.87
CA ALA A 7 -18.97 -9.88 14.58
C ALA A 7 -18.85 -11.21 13.81
N ASN A 8 -18.03 -11.23 12.75
CA ASN A 8 -17.43 -12.42 12.16
C ASN A 8 -15.96 -12.09 11.87
N GLY A 9 -15.04 -12.96 12.27
CA GLY A 9 -13.58 -12.79 12.13
C GLY A 9 -13.08 -12.75 10.68
N GLY A 10 -13.55 -11.79 9.90
CA GLY A 10 -13.13 -11.50 8.54
C GLY A 10 -12.19 -10.30 8.50
N GLN A 11 -11.23 -10.37 7.59
CA GLN A 11 -10.26 -9.31 7.32
C GLN A 11 -10.96 -8.00 6.94
N ARG A 12 -10.65 -6.90 7.64
CA ARG A 12 -11.21 -5.58 7.37
C ARG A 12 -10.68 -5.03 6.04
N THR A 13 -11.56 -4.60 5.15
CA THR A 13 -11.13 -3.85 3.94
C THR A 13 -11.09 -2.37 4.25
N VAL A 14 -9.97 -1.71 3.92
CA VAL A 14 -9.79 -0.26 4.07
C VAL A 14 -9.76 0.36 2.69
N THR A 15 -10.68 1.29 2.42
CA THR A 15 -10.81 1.99 1.12
C THR A 15 -10.88 3.51 1.26
N GLU A 16 -11.02 4.03 2.48
CA GLU A 16 -11.23 5.45 2.74
C GLU A 16 -10.63 5.88 4.08
N GLY A 17 -10.30 7.17 4.19
CA GLY A 17 -9.74 7.78 5.40
C GLY A 17 -8.24 7.51 5.55
N TYR A 18 -7.69 7.96 6.68
CA TYR A 18 -6.29 7.72 7.03
C TYR A 18 -6.12 6.36 7.72
N PHE A 19 -5.14 5.59 7.28
CA PHE A 19 -4.76 4.32 7.86
C PHE A 19 -3.25 4.20 7.89
N GLU A 20 -2.68 3.88 9.05
CA GLU A 20 -1.24 3.64 9.22
C GLU A 20 -1.03 2.48 10.19
N ARG A 21 -0.08 1.58 9.85
CA ARG A 21 0.37 0.47 10.70
C ARG A 21 1.85 0.16 10.44
N GLU A 22 2.65 0.21 11.50
CA GLU A 22 4.00 -0.34 11.49
C GLU A 22 3.96 -1.83 11.87
N VAL A 23 4.57 -2.69 11.04
CA VAL A 23 4.75 -4.12 11.32
C VAL A 23 6.23 -4.49 11.29
N ARG A 24 6.65 -5.37 12.20
CA ARG A 24 8.03 -5.88 12.24
C ARG A 24 8.04 -7.32 11.76
N LEU A 25 8.68 -7.53 10.62
CA LEU A 25 8.74 -8.83 9.95
C LEU A 25 10.10 -9.50 10.12
N SER A 26 10.12 -10.84 10.04
CA SER A 26 11.36 -11.59 9.87
C SER A 26 11.97 -11.31 8.49
N ARG A 27 13.25 -11.61 8.31
CA ARG A 27 13.92 -11.46 7.00
C ARG A 27 13.21 -12.23 5.90
N GLU A 28 12.78 -13.45 6.20
CA GLU A 28 12.08 -14.35 5.27
C GLU A 28 10.71 -13.78 4.91
N SER A 29 9.96 -13.31 5.90
CA SER A 29 8.64 -12.69 5.70
C SER A 29 8.74 -11.39 4.91
N THR A 30 9.73 -10.53 5.18
CA THR A 30 9.98 -9.31 4.40
C THR A 30 10.29 -9.65 2.94
N ALA A 31 11.16 -10.63 2.70
CA ALA A 31 11.50 -11.03 1.33
C ALA A 31 10.31 -11.65 0.60
N ALA A 32 9.43 -12.37 1.29
CA ALA A 32 8.20 -12.90 0.69
C ALA A 32 7.24 -11.76 0.33
N PHE A 33 7.03 -10.80 1.23
CA PHE A 33 6.22 -9.61 1.01
C PHE A 33 6.68 -8.81 -0.21
N LEU A 34 7.98 -8.53 -0.31
CA LEU A 34 8.53 -7.76 -1.43
C LEU A 34 8.40 -8.47 -2.78
N ARG A 35 8.46 -9.81 -2.82
CA ARG A 35 8.24 -10.58 -4.05
C ARG A 35 6.78 -10.53 -4.48
N ASP A 36 5.87 -10.73 -3.54
CA ASP A 36 4.44 -10.65 -3.82
C ASP A 36 4.05 -9.25 -4.32
N LEU A 37 4.58 -8.20 -3.68
CA LEU A 37 4.41 -6.83 -4.15
C LEU A 37 4.95 -6.63 -5.58
N ALA A 38 6.15 -7.14 -5.87
CA ALA A 38 6.72 -7.07 -7.21
C ALA A 38 5.86 -7.79 -8.26
N ASP A 39 5.41 -9.02 -7.95
CA ASP A 39 4.54 -9.81 -8.83
C ASP A 39 3.22 -9.07 -9.13
N GLN A 40 2.66 -8.38 -8.13
CA GLN A 40 1.44 -7.56 -8.31
C GLN A 40 1.68 -6.35 -9.22
N ILE A 41 2.77 -5.61 -9.00
CA ILE A 41 3.14 -4.43 -9.81
C ILE A 41 3.35 -4.81 -11.28
N GLU A 42 3.99 -5.96 -11.55
CA GLU A 42 4.24 -6.43 -12.92
C GLU A 42 2.96 -6.90 -13.63
N SER A 43 1.97 -7.38 -12.88
CA SER A 43 0.76 -7.96 -13.45
C SER A 43 -0.15 -6.89 -14.04
N GLU A 44 -0.53 -5.89 -13.24
CA GLU A 44 -1.54 -4.88 -13.56
C GLU A 44 -1.31 -3.59 -12.73
N PRO A 45 -1.85 -2.42 -13.13
CA PRO A 45 -1.74 -1.16 -12.36
C PRO A 45 -2.64 -1.15 -11.11
N ARG A 46 -2.60 -2.23 -10.33
CA ARG A 46 -3.36 -2.44 -9.10
C ARG A 46 -2.61 -3.39 -8.17
N LEU A 47 -2.65 -3.09 -6.89
CA LEU A 47 -2.09 -3.92 -5.84
C LEU A 47 -3.08 -4.07 -4.68
N THR A 48 -2.85 -5.06 -3.84
CA THR A 48 -3.56 -5.27 -2.59
C THR A 48 -2.56 -5.61 -1.50
N ILE A 49 -2.34 -4.68 -0.58
CA ILE A 49 -1.57 -4.94 0.64
C ILE A 49 -2.49 -5.62 1.64
N SER A 50 -2.10 -6.77 2.17
CA SER A 50 -2.96 -7.57 3.04
C SER A 50 -2.21 -8.25 4.20
N THR A 51 -2.89 -8.37 5.33
CA THR A 51 -2.50 -9.11 6.54
C THR A 51 -3.68 -9.96 7.02
N ASP A 52 -3.53 -10.79 8.06
CA ASP A 52 -4.68 -11.55 8.58
C ASP A 52 -5.85 -10.66 9.08
N GLU A 53 -5.56 -9.40 9.42
CA GLU A 53 -6.52 -8.48 10.04
C GLU A 53 -7.13 -7.48 9.06
N TRP A 54 -6.38 -7.04 8.05
CA TRP A 54 -6.81 -6.00 7.12
C TRP A 54 -6.26 -6.17 5.70
N LYS A 55 -6.95 -5.57 4.72
CA LYS A 55 -6.47 -5.41 3.35
C LYS A 55 -6.78 -4.03 2.78
N ILE A 56 -5.92 -3.58 1.87
CA ILE A 56 -6.03 -2.30 1.17
C ILE A 56 -5.83 -2.56 -0.33
N PRO A 57 -6.91 -2.62 -1.13
CA PRO A 57 -6.79 -2.58 -2.58
C PRO A 57 -6.46 -1.14 -3.02
N PHE A 58 -5.55 -0.98 -3.97
CA PHE A 58 -5.15 0.32 -4.49
C PHE A 58 -4.80 0.20 -5.98
N GLU A 59 -5.42 1.05 -6.81
CA GLU A 59 -5.01 1.26 -8.21
C GLU A 59 -3.94 2.35 -8.23
N PHE A 60 -2.99 2.30 -9.16
CA PHE A 60 -1.89 3.27 -9.22
C PHE A 60 -1.53 3.63 -10.65
N ASP A 61 -0.97 4.82 -10.83
CA ASP A 61 -0.44 5.32 -12.10
C ASP A 61 1.09 5.18 -12.16
N GLU A 62 1.64 5.33 -13.36
CA GLU A 62 3.09 5.39 -13.58
C GLU A 62 3.59 6.84 -13.72
N PRO A 63 4.81 7.15 -13.25
CA PRO A 63 5.79 6.25 -12.61
C PRO A 63 5.52 6.03 -11.11
N ILE A 64 5.98 4.89 -10.57
CA ILE A 64 6.06 4.64 -9.12
C ILE A 64 7.30 5.35 -8.57
N GLU A 65 7.14 6.11 -7.49
CA GLU A 65 8.26 6.77 -6.81
C GLU A 65 8.97 5.80 -5.85
N VAL A 66 10.31 5.82 -5.86
CA VAL A 66 11.16 5.02 -4.97
C VAL A 66 12.16 5.96 -4.30
N GLU A 67 12.01 6.18 -3.00
CA GLU A 67 12.96 6.97 -2.22
C GLU A 67 13.95 6.04 -1.49
N VAL A 68 15.21 6.45 -1.43
CA VAL A 68 16.28 5.74 -0.71
C VAL A 68 17.05 6.73 0.15
N GLU A 69 16.94 6.59 1.47
CA GLU A 69 17.63 7.43 2.43
C GLU A 69 18.66 6.63 3.25
N PHE A 70 19.86 7.18 3.46
CA PHE A 70 20.88 6.60 4.33
C PHE A 70 21.40 7.63 5.33
N VAL A 71 21.31 7.27 6.62
CA VAL A 71 21.84 8.07 7.74
C VAL A 71 22.98 7.28 8.40
N GLY A 72 24.15 7.92 8.60
CA GLY A 72 25.39 7.22 8.98
C GLY A 72 26.19 7.80 10.16
N GLU A 73 25.75 8.91 10.76
CA GLU A 73 26.59 9.67 11.71
C GLU A 73 26.68 9.00 13.09
N THR A 74 25.56 8.58 13.66
CA THR A 74 25.50 7.99 15.02
C THR A 74 24.86 6.60 15.04
N HIS A 75 23.81 6.40 14.23
CA HIS A 75 23.19 5.12 13.97
C HIS A 75 23.13 4.92 12.46
N ARG A 76 23.55 3.75 11.98
CA ARG A 76 23.44 3.42 10.55
C ARG A 76 22.03 2.96 10.26
N GLN A 77 21.33 3.71 9.42
CA GLN A 77 19.96 3.44 9.01
C GLN A 77 19.87 3.56 7.50
N LEU A 78 19.11 2.65 6.89
CA LEU A 78 18.78 2.64 5.47
C LEU A 78 17.27 2.53 5.40
N GLU A 79 16.64 3.47 4.73
CA GLU A 79 15.20 3.50 4.49
C GLU A 79 14.93 3.42 2.99
N LEU A 80 13.88 2.68 2.66
CA LEU A 80 13.36 2.55 1.31
C LEU A 80 11.86 2.79 1.40
N GLU A 81 11.37 3.78 0.66
CA GLU A 81 9.95 4.11 0.59
C GLU A 81 9.47 3.95 -0.86
N LEU A 82 8.24 3.45 -1.00
CA LEU A 82 7.55 3.28 -2.26
C LEU A 82 6.26 4.07 -2.19
N GLU A 83 6.08 5.04 -3.07
CA GLU A 83 4.86 5.84 -3.14
C GLU A 83 4.09 5.50 -4.43
N PHE A 84 2.80 5.20 -4.24
CA PHE A 84 1.85 4.88 -5.31
C PHE A 84 0.77 5.94 -5.32
N GLU A 85 0.68 6.68 -6.41
CA GLU A 85 -0.35 7.69 -6.61
C GLU A 85 -1.37 7.21 -7.63
N TRP A 86 -2.60 7.69 -7.51
CA TRP A 86 -3.64 7.49 -8.51
C TRP A 86 -4.39 8.78 -8.74
N SER A 87 -4.48 9.16 -10.01
CA SER A 87 -5.28 10.27 -10.49
C SER A 87 -6.46 9.71 -11.26
N PRO A 88 -7.71 9.86 -10.78
CA PRO A 88 -8.86 9.54 -11.62
C PRO A 88 -8.75 10.32 -12.92
N PRO A 89 -9.09 9.73 -14.07
CA PRO A 89 -9.16 10.49 -15.32
C PRO A 89 -10.07 11.70 -15.07
N GLU A 90 -9.58 12.90 -15.39
CA GLU A 90 -10.43 14.10 -15.33
C GLU A 90 -11.66 13.81 -16.18
N ASP A 91 -12.84 13.83 -15.55
CA ASP A 91 -14.12 13.72 -16.24
C ASP A 91 -14.07 14.78 -17.35
N GLU A 92 -13.92 14.36 -18.61
CA GLU A 92 -14.04 15.25 -19.76
C GLU A 92 -15.47 15.77 -19.69
N LEU A 93 -15.66 16.89 -18.98
CA LEU A 93 -16.93 17.60 -18.89
C LEU A 93 -17.26 18.04 -20.31
N GLY A 94 -17.95 17.15 -21.02
CA GLY A 94 -18.52 17.38 -22.32
C GLY A 94 -19.53 18.48 -22.18
N VAL A 95 -19.09 19.72 -22.40
CA VAL A 95 -19.97 20.85 -22.64
C VAL A 95 -20.68 20.55 -23.96
N SER A 96 -21.93 20.09 -23.85
CA SER A 96 -22.92 20.17 -24.94
C SER A 96 -23.67 21.50 -24.86
#